data_AF-A0A1F6SCZ5-F1
#
_entry.id   AF-A0A1F6SCZ5-F1
#
_cell.length_a   1.000
_cell.length_b   1.000
_cell.length_c   1.000
_cell.angle_alpha   90.00
_cell.angle_beta   90.00
_cell.angle_gamma   90.00
#
_symmetry.space_group_name_H-M   'P 1'
#
loop_
_entity.id
_entity.type
_entity.pdbx_description
1 polymer ?
#
loop_
_entity_poly.entity_id
_entity_poly.type
_entity_poly.pdbx_seq_one_letter_code
_entity_poly.pdbx_strand_id
1 'polypeptide(L)'
;MPENAQRLIEIMNQAFPEALIDNYMNLNVETSSEINDKDRHVLSAAIVGNAEIIVTDNIKDFPNDILEKYSLEAQTSDMFLQSLLELSPEIVK
;
A
#
# COMPACT_ATOMS: atom_id res chain seq x y z
N MET A 1 -1.67 16.50 -16.53
CA MET A 1 -1.83 15.03 -16.55
C MET A 1 -2.36 14.63 -17.91
N PRO A 2 -1.85 13.57 -18.57
CA PRO A 2 -2.44 13.10 -19.82
C PRO A 2 -3.90 12.64 -19.58
N GLU A 3 -4.80 12.95 -20.51
CA GLU A 3 -6.27 12.74 -20.41
C GLU A 3 -6.64 11.29 -20.01
N ASN A 4 -5.84 10.32 -20.46
CA ASN A 4 -6.02 8.90 -20.14
C ASN A 4 -5.79 8.57 -18.66
N ALA A 5 -4.91 9.28 -17.96
CA ALA A 5 -4.61 9.02 -16.54
C ALA A 5 -5.78 9.41 -15.64
N GLN A 6 -6.44 10.53 -15.93
CA GLN A 6 -7.57 11.02 -15.15
C GLN A 6 -8.74 10.03 -15.18
N ARG A 7 -9.06 9.51 -16.37
CA ARG A 7 -10.10 8.50 -16.54
C ARG A 7 -9.81 7.21 -15.75
N LEU A 8 -8.56 6.74 -15.74
CA LEU A 8 -8.19 5.54 -15.00
C LEU A 8 -8.33 5.73 -13.48
N ILE A 9 -7.91 6.90 -12.96
CA ILE A 9 -8.07 7.25 -11.55
C ILE A 9 -9.56 7.24 -11.16
N GLU A 10 -10.43 7.85 -11.99
CA GLU A 10 -11.87 7.87 -11.74
C GLU A 10 -12.47 6.47 -11.68
N ILE A 11 -12.09 5.57 -12.60
CA ILE A 11 -12.57 4.19 -12.61
C ILE A 11 -12.10 3.44 -11.34
N MET A 12 -10.84 3.60 -10.94
CA MET A 12 -10.29 2.94 -9.75
C MET A 12 -10.99 3.43 -8.47
N ASN A 13 -11.16 4.75 -8.32
CA ASN A 13 -11.82 5.33 -7.15
C ASN A 13 -13.31 4.97 -7.08
N GLN A 14 -13.99 4.79 -8.22
CA GLN A 14 -15.37 4.31 -8.25
C GLN A 14 -15.48 2.82 -7.87
N ALA A 15 -14.53 1.99 -8.30
CA ALA A 15 -14.53 0.56 -8.01
C ALA A 15 -14.19 0.27 -6.54
N PHE A 16 -13.31 1.07 -5.93
CA PHE A 16 -12.82 0.87 -4.56
C PHE A 16 -12.86 2.19 -3.78
N PRO A 17 -14.05 2.72 -3.47
CA PRO A 17 -14.17 4.02 -2.78
C PRO A 17 -13.52 3.99 -1.39
N GLU A 18 -13.57 2.87 -0.70
CA GLU A 18 -12.95 2.67 0.63
C GLU A 18 -11.42 2.60 0.58
N ALA A 19 -10.82 2.43 -0.61
CA ALA A 19 -9.37 2.43 -0.78
C ALA A 19 -8.80 3.86 -0.84
N LEU A 20 -9.65 4.88 -0.96
CA LEU A 20 -9.22 6.26 -1.00
C LEU A 20 -8.94 6.76 0.43
N ILE A 21 -7.66 6.99 0.71
CA ILE A 21 -7.23 7.54 2.00
C ILE A 21 -7.04 9.05 1.87
N ASP A 22 -7.89 9.82 2.55
CA ASP A 22 -7.71 11.25 2.72
C ASP A 22 -6.78 11.57 3.91
N ASN A 23 -6.23 12.78 3.97
CA ASN A 23 -5.46 13.31 5.11
C ASN A 23 -4.15 12.58 5.48
N TYR A 24 -3.63 11.67 4.65
CA TYR A 24 -2.34 11.01 4.92
C TYR A 24 -1.14 11.99 4.95
N MET A 25 -1.25 13.14 4.29
CA MET A 25 -0.21 14.18 4.27
C MET A 25 -0.02 14.89 5.63
N ASN A 26 -0.98 14.79 6.55
CA ASN A 26 -0.88 15.40 7.88
C ASN A 26 -0.18 14.50 8.90
N LEU A 27 0.01 13.22 8.59
CA LEU A 27 0.96 12.43 9.35
C LEU A 27 2.35 12.95 8.97
N ASN A 28 2.93 13.74 9.87
CA ASN A 28 4.37 13.80 10.01
C ASN A 28 4.80 12.40 10.51
N VAL A 29 4.78 11.40 9.63
CA VAL A 29 5.60 10.20 9.84
C VAL A 29 7.00 10.77 9.82
N GLU A 30 7.53 11.12 11.00
CA GLU A 30 8.86 11.67 11.15
C GLU A 30 9.78 10.77 10.37
N THR A 31 10.15 11.33 9.24
CA THR A 31 10.53 10.65 8.02
C THR A 31 11.64 9.70 8.36
N SER A 32 11.36 8.39 8.41
CA SER A 32 12.43 7.41 8.38
C SER A 32 13.24 7.76 7.14
N SER A 33 14.39 8.41 7.31
CA SER A 33 15.23 8.91 6.21
C SER A 33 15.67 7.78 5.28
N GLU A 34 15.43 6.55 5.72
CA GLU A 34 15.68 5.28 5.06
C GLU A 34 14.61 4.94 4.00
N ILE A 35 13.38 5.48 4.09
CA ILE A 35 12.39 5.41 2.98
C ILE A 35 12.62 6.56 2.02
N ASN A 36 12.62 6.27 0.72
CA ASN A 36 12.76 7.27 -0.33
C ASN A 36 11.62 8.29 -0.25
N ASP A 37 11.95 9.58 -0.44
CA ASP A 37 10.97 10.68 -0.41
C ASP A 37 9.79 10.46 -1.34
N LYS A 38 10.02 9.85 -2.52
CA LYS A 38 8.96 9.55 -3.47
C LYS A 38 8.00 8.47 -2.96
N ASP A 39 8.41 7.60 -2.03
CA ASP A 39 7.65 6.43 -1.57
C ASP A 39 7.00 6.65 -0.18
N ARG A 40 7.36 7.72 0.53
CA ARG A 40 6.80 8.07 1.86
C ARG A 40 5.28 8.18 1.87
N HIS A 41 4.67 8.60 0.76
CA HIS A 41 3.22 8.73 0.66
C HIS A 41 2.53 7.36 0.75
N VAL A 42 3.15 6.31 0.20
CA VAL A 42 2.63 4.93 0.28
C VAL A 42 2.63 4.45 1.73
N LEU A 43 3.74 4.66 2.45
CA LEU A 43 3.83 4.33 3.87
C LEU A 43 2.78 5.10 4.69
N SER A 44 2.65 6.41 4.45
CA SER A 44 1.70 7.25 5.18
C SER A 44 0.25 6.82 4.93
N ALA A 45 -0.09 6.51 3.68
CA ALA A 45 -1.41 6.01 3.31
C ALA A 45 -1.69 4.65 3.95
N ALA A 46 -0.71 3.74 3.99
CA ALA A 46 -0.84 2.43 4.63
C ALA A 46 -1.11 2.58 6.14
N ILE A 47 -0.37 3.45 6.83
CA ILE A 47 -0.57 3.72 8.26
C ILE A 47 -1.96 4.31 8.52
N VAL A 48 -2.34 5.36 7.78
CA VAL A 48 -3.64 6.04 7.97
C VAL A 48 -4.81 5.13 7.63
N GLY A 49 -4.65 4.32 6.58
CA GLY A 49 -5.63 3.33 6.15
C GLY A 49 -5.68 2.08 7.03
N ASN A 50 -4.86 1.99 8.07
CA ASN A 50 -4.69 0.79 8.91
C ASN A 50 -4.48 -0.49 8.08
N ALA A 51 -3.69 -0.38 7.02
CA ALA A 51 -3.26 -1.55 6.27
C ALA A 51 -2.32 -2.40 7.12
N GLU A 52 -2.29 -3.71 6.86
CA GLU A 52 -1.33 -4.64 7.46
C GLU A 52 -0.20 -4.98 6.46
N ILE A 53 -0.48 -4.91 5.16
CA ILE A 53 0.41 -5.35 4.08
C ILE A 53 0.51 -4.28 2.99
N ILE A 54 1.73 -3.92 2.61
CA ILE A 54 2.06 -3.20 1.37
C ILE A 54 2.41 -4.23 0.30
N VAL A 55 1.60 -4.33 -0.75
CA VAL A 55 1.87 -5.24 -1.87
C VAL A 55 2.73 -4.53 -2.91
N THR A 56 3.96 -4.98 -3.13
CA THR A 56 4.92 -4.39 -4.08
C THR A 56 6.01 -5.38 -4.47
N ASP A 57 6.42 -5.38 -5.74
CA ASP A 57 7.59 -6.18 -6.17
C ASP A 57 8.92 -5.48 -5.87
N ASN A 58 8.87 -4.19 -5.47
CA ASN A 58 10.04 -3.41 -5.08
C ASN A 58 10.25 -3.42 -3.56
N ILE A 59 10.29 -4.61 -2.95
CA ILE A 59 10.38 -4.81 -1.49
C ILE A 59 11.51 -3.99 -0.84
N LYS A 60 12.64 -3.82 -1.54
CA LYS A 60 13.79 -3.03 -1.06
C LYS A 60 13.47 -1.56 -0.76
N ASP A 61 12.42 -1.01 -1.35
CA ASP A 61 12.01 0.38 -1.13
C ASP A 61 11.20 0.52 0.18
N PHE A 62 10.79 -0.61 0.78
CA PHE A 62 10.07 -0.69 2.04
C PHE A 62 10.72 -1.72 3.00
N PRO A 63 11.90 -1.40 3.59
CA PRO A 63 12.59 -2.28 4.53
C PRO A 63 11.73 -2.70 5.74
N ASN A 64 11.70 -4.00 6.03
CA ASN A 64 10.86 -4.59 7.08
C ASN A 64 11.14 -4.02 8.48
N ASP A 65 12.40 -3.70 8.80
CA ASP A 65 12.80 -3.11 10.09
C ASP A 65 12.19 -1.73 10.33
N ILE A 66 11.79 -1.03 9.27
CA ILE A 66 11.03 0.22 9.35
C ILE A 66 9.54 -0.09 9.49
N LEU A 67 9.02 -1.01 8.67
CA LEU A 67 7.58 -1.33 8.62
C LEU A 67 7.06 -1.96 9.92
N GLU A 68 7.86 -2.82 10.57
CA GLU A 68 7.49 -3.50 11.82
C GLU A 68 7.12 -2.51 12.93
N LYS A 69 7.72 -1.32 12.94
CA LYS A 69 7.41 -0.24 13.90
C LYS A 69 5.95 0.23 13.82
N TYR A 70 5.31 -0.01 12.69
CA TYR A 70 3.93 0.37 12.39
C TYR A 70 3.02 -0.85 12.23
N SER A 71 3.49 -2.05 12.59
CA SER A 71 2.75 -3.30 12.35
C SER A 71 2.41 -3.53 10.88
N LEU A 72 3.31 -3.08 9.99
CA LEU A 72 3.23 -3.28 8.54
C LEU A 72 4.27 -4.31 8.09
N GLU A 73 3.99 -4.94 6.97
CA GLU A 73 4.97 -5.71 6.20
C GLU A 73 4.83 -5.45 4.69
N ALA A 74 5.90 -5.72 3.93
CA ALA A 74 5.86 -5.67 2.48
C ALA A 74 5.89 -7.09 1.91
N GLN A 75 5.01 -7.37 0.95
CA GLN A 75 4.95 -8.66 0.24
C GLN A 75 4.96 -8.44 -1.27
N THR A 76 5.53 -9.37 -2.02
CA THR A 76 5.38 -9.35 -3.48
C THR A 76 3.95 -9.72 -3.86
N SER A 77 3.52 -9.38 -5.07
CA SER A 77 2.17 -9.73 -5.51
C SER A 77 1.93 -11.24 -5.46
N ASP A 78 2.93 -12.03 -5.86
CA ASP A 78 2.83 -13.50 -5.86
C ASP A 78 2.73 -14.09 -4.46
N MET A 79 3.44 -13.51 -3.48
CA MET A 79 3.34 -13.94 -2.08
C MET A 79 1.97 -13.59 -1.50
N PHE A 80 1.49 -12.38 -1.74
CA PHE A 80 0.19 -11.94 -1.25
C PHE A 80 -0.94 -12.82 -1.77
N LEU A 81 -0.94 -13.15 -3.07
CA LEU A 81 -1.93 -14.04 -3.66
C LEU A 81 -1.87 -15.46 -3.08
N GLN A 82 -0.66 -15.99 -2.83
CA GLN A 82 -0.49 -17.28 -2.15
C GLN A 82 -1.05 -17.25 -0.72
N SER A 83 -0.75 -16.20 0.05
CA SER A 83 -1.30 -16.04 1.40
C SER A 83 -2.83 -15.94 1.41
N LEU A 84 -3.43 -15.23 0.45
CA LEU A 84 -4.89 -15.17 0.31
C LEU A 84 -5.49 -16.55 -0.03
N LEU A 85 -4.85 -17.30 -0.92
CA LEU A 85 -5.26 -18.66 -1.28
C LEU A 85 -5.21 -19.62 -0.09
N GLU A 86 -4.16 -19.53 0.72
CA GLU A 86 -4.01 -20.33 1.94
C GLU A 86 -5.04 -19.94 3.01
N LEU A 87 -5.29 -18.64 3.17
CA LEU A 87 -6.25 -18.10 4.13
C LEU A 87 -7.70 -18.46 3.77
N SER A 88 -8.02 -18.47 2.48
CA SER A 88 -9.36 -18.82 2.02
C SER A 88 -9.33 -19.54 0.66
N PRO A 89 -9.18 -20.88 0.67
CA PRO A 89 -9.16 -21.69 -0.55
C PRO A 89 -10.46 -21.62 -1.38
N GLU A 90 -11.54 -21.10 -0.79
CA GLU A 90 -12.86 -20.99 -1.44
C GLU A 90 -13.02 -19.72 -2.28
N ILE A 91 -12.18 -18.69 -2.09
CA ILE A 91 -12.25 -17.43 -2.85
C ILE A 91 -11.85 -17.61 -4.32
N VAL A 92 -11.18 -18.72 -4.67
CA VAL A 92 -10.61 -18.98 -6.01
C VAL A 92 -11.32 -20.13 -6.73
N LYS A 93 -12.59 -20.39 -6.41
CA LYS A 93 -13.43 -21.36 -7.15
C LYS A 93 -14.36 -20.71 -8.16
#